data_AF-A0A534IKI7-F1
#
_entry.id   AF-A0A534IKI7-F1
#
_cell.length_a   1.000
_cell.length_b   1.000
_cell.length_c   1.000
_cell.angle_alpha   90.00
_cell.angle_beta   90.00
_cell.angle_gamma   90.00
#
_symmetry.space_group_name_H-M   'P 1'
#
loop_
_entity.id
_entity.type
_entity.pdbx_description
1 polymer ?
#
loop_
_entity_poly.entity_id
_entity_poly.type
_entity_poly.pdbx_seq_one_letter_code
_entity_poly.pdbx_strand_id
1 'polypeptide(L)'
;STPKYAGQDKVNPIAMILAVQMMLEWLGTRKGDKGLVDAANGVEAAVASVLKDGKVLTYDLGGKAKGSEVGSAVADRVAPGRRGERATRGRSSSRRSHRGG
;
A
#
# COMPACT_ATOMS: atom_id res chain seq x y z
N SER A 1 10.27 -23.62 3.88
CA SER A 1 9.80 -22.66 4.89
C SER A 1 10.96 -22.34 5.84
N THR A 2 10.95 -21.22 6.54
CA THR A 2 11.93 -20.86 7.59
C THR A 2 11.34 -21.25 8.95
N PRO A 3 11.51 -22.51 9.43
CA PRO A 3 10.75 -23.02 10.58
C PRO A 3 11.14 -22.29 11.86
N LYS A 4 12.41 -21.85 11.93
CA LYS A 4 12.99 -21.06 13.01
C LYS A 4 12.32 -19.70 13.25
N TYR A 5 11.55 -19.18 12.29
CA TYR A 5 10.89 -17.87 12.40
C TYR A 5 9.36 -17.94 12.35
N ALA A 6 8.79 -19.15 12.35
CA ALA A 6 7.35 -19.34 12.43
C ALA A 6 6.80 -18.65 13.68
N GLY A 7 5.72 -17.87 13.51
CA GLY A 7 5.06 -17.14 14.60
C GLY A 7 5.82 -15.91 15.14
N GLN A 8 6.99 -15.56 14.60
CA GLN A 8 7.81 -14.45 15.13
C GLN A 8 7.65 -13.12 14.40
N ASP A 9 6.92 -13.10 13.28
CA ASP A 9 6.68 -11.89 12.48
C ASP A 9 7.98 -11.16 12.05
N LYS A 10 9.03 -11.93 11.75
CA LYS A 10 10.36 -11.43 11.33
C LYS A 10 10.69 -11.70 9.87
N VAL A 11 9.88 -12.52 9.20
CA VAL A 11 10.16 -12.94 7.82
C VAL A 11 9.72 -11.85 6.87
N ASN A 12 10.58 -11.54 5.91
CA ASN A 12 10.28 -10.62 4.83
C ASN A 12 9.13 -11.13 3.94
N PRO A 13 8.00 -10.40 3.82
CA PRO A 13 6.87 -10.82 3.00
C PRO A 13 7.04 -10.51 1.50
N ILE A 14 8.05 -9.73 1.11
CA ILE A 14 8.17 -9.17 -0.26
C ILE A 14 8.19 -10.26 -1.34
N ALA A 15 8.93 -11.35 -1.12
CA ALA A 15 9.01 -12.44 -2.10
C ALA A 15 7.64 -13.09 -2.36
N MET A 16 6.84 -13.29 -1.30
CA MET A 16 5.50 -13.84 -1.42
C MET A 16 4.55 -12.86 -2.15
N ILE A 17 4.68 -11.57 -1.85
CA ILE A 17 3.89 -10.52 -2.51
C ILE A 17 4.20 -10.47 -4.01
N LEU A 18 5.49 -10.52 -4.39
CA LEU A 18 5.90 -10.54 -5.80
C LEU A 18 5.44 -11.82 -6.51
N ALA A 19 5.41 -12.97 -5.84
CA ALA A 19 4.85 -14.19 -6.41
C ALA A 19 3.35 -14.02 -6.76
N VAL A 20 2.59 -13.32 -5.92
CA VAL A 20 1.19 -12.98 -6.22
C VAL A 20 1.09 -11.97 -7.35
N GLN A 21 1.94 -10.94 -7.39
CA GLN A 21 2.00 -9.98 -8.50
C GLN A 21 2.20 -10.68 -9.85
N MET A 22 3.20 -11.57 -9.96
CA MET A 22 3.46 -12.35 -11.17
C MET A 22 2.26 -13.23 -11.57
N MET A 23 1.55 -13.78 -10.58
CA MET A 23 0.34 -14.57 -10.83
C MET A 23 -0.80 -13.71 -11.41
N LEU A 24 -1.00 -12.49 -10.89
CA LEU A 24 -1.98 -11.54 -11.41
C LEU A 24 -1.64 -11.14 -12.85
N GLU A 25 -0.39 -10.82 -13.12
CA GLU A 25 0.10 -10.47 -14.47
C GLU A 25 -0.12 -11.61 -15.45
N TRP A 26 0.26 -12.83 -15.08
CA TRP A 26 0.09 -14.02 -15.91
C TRP A 26 -1.39 -14.29 -16.20
N LEU A 27 -2.25 -14.21 -15.18
CA LEU A 27 -3.68 -14.45 -15.32
C LEU A 27 -4.34 -13.37 -16.19
N GLY A 28 -3.98 -12.11 -15.98
CA GLY A 28 -4.44 -10.98 -16.77
C GLY A 28 -4.04 -11.10 -18.23
N THR A 29 -2.77 -11.39 -18.50
CA THR A 29 -2.24 -11.61 -19.85
C THR A 29 -2.94 -12.79 -20.53
N ARG A 30 -3.07 -13.93 -19.83
CA ARG A 30 -3.70 -15.13 -20.39
C ARG A 30 -5.18 -14.94 -20.70
N LYS A 31 -5.88 -14.09 -19.95
CA LYS A 31 -7.33 -13.85 -20.11
C LYS A 31 -7.67 -12.57 -20.88
N GLY A 32 -6.68 -11.75 -21.24
CA GLY A 32 -6.92 -10.41 -21.79
C GLY A 32 -7.58 -9.45 -20.80
N ASP A 33 -7.41 -9.67 -19.49
CA ASP A 33 -8.01 -8.85 -18.44
C ASP A 33 -7.04 -7.75 -18.01
N LYS A 34 -7.31 -6.53 -18.47
CA LYS A 34 -6.51 -5.35 -18.15
C LYS A 34 -6.53 -5.01 -16.66
N GLY A 35 -7.63 -5.28 -15.94
CA GLY A 35 -7.73 -4.98 -14.51
C GLY A 35 -6.74 -5.78 -13.68
N LEU A 36 -6.51 -7.05 -14.05
CA LEU A 36 -5.50 -7.90 -13.40
C LEU A 36 -4.07 -7.45 -13.71
N VAL A 37 -3.80 -7.01 -14.94
CA VAL A 37 -2.49 -6.47 -15.33
C VAL A 37 -2.22 -5.15 -14.58
N ASP A 38 -3.19 -4.24 -14.52
CA ASP A 38 -3.07 -2.99 -13.79
C ASP A 38 -2.87 -3.22 -12.28
N ALA A 39 -3.54 -4.23 -11.71
CA ALA A 39 -3.33 -4.63 -10.32
C ALA A 39 -1.91 -5.17 -10.09
N ALA A 40 -1.39 -6.00 -10.99
CA ALA A 40 -0.02 -6.50 -10.92
C ALA A 40 1.01 -5.35 -10.93
N ASN A 41 0.85 -4.42 -11.88
CA ASN A 41 1.69 -3.22 -11.98
C ASN A 41 1.63 -2.36 -10.70
N GLY A 42 0.44 -2.23 -10.10
CA GLY A 42 0.26 -1.51 -8.85
C GLY A 42 1.01 -2.15 -7.68
N VAL A 43 1.00 -3.48 -7.58
CA VAL A 43 1.75 -4.23 -6.54
C VAL A 43 3.26 -4.08 -6.74
N GLU A 44 3.75 -4.22 -7.98
CA GLU A 44 5.17 -4.07 -8.29
C GLU A 44 5.67 -2.66 -7.94
N ALA A 45 4.94 -1.62 -8.36
CA ALA A 45 5.28 -0.23 -8.07
C ALA A 45 5.27 0.07 -6.56
N ALA A 46 4.31 -0.51 -5.81
CA ALA A 46 4.25 -0.37 -4.36
C ALA A 46 5.47 -0.99 -3.66
N VAL A 47 5.86 -2.21 -4.05
CA VAL A 47 7.06 -2.88 -3.52
C VAL A 47 8.31 -2.07 -3.84
N ALA A 48 8.47 -1.62 -5.09
CA ALA A 48 9.60 -0.80 -5.51
C ALA A 48 9.68 0.50 -4.70
N SER A 49 8.54 1.14 -4.43
CA SER A 49 8.46 2.35 -3.60
C SER A 49 8.85 2.11 -2.14
N VAL A 50 8.43 1.00 -1.52
CA VAL A 50 8.87 0.64 -0.15
C VAL A 50 10.37 0.41 -0.11
N LEU A 51 10.91 -0.37 -1.05
CA LEU A 51 12.34 -0.67 -1.13
C LEU A 51 13.18 0.59 -1.36
N LYS A 52 12.72 1.48 -2.25
CA LYS A 52 13.38 2.75 -2.54
C LYS A 52 13.38 3.72 -1.35
N ASP A 53 12.28 3.78 -0.60
CA ASP A 53 12.19 4.62 0.60
C ASP A 53 13.08 4.10 1.74
N GLY A 54 13.27 2.77 1.83
CA GLY A 54 14.22 2.14 2.74
C GLY A 54 13.85 2.23 4.24
N LYS A 55 12.71 2.85 4.58
CA LYS A 55 12.31 3.12 5.98
C LYS A 55 11.70 1.92 6.69
N VAL A 56 10.93 1.10 5.99
CA VAL A 56 10.20 -0.05 6.56
C VAL A 56 10.69 -1.32 5.89
N LEU A 57 11.79 -1.86 6.42
CA LEU A 57 12.47 -3.04 5.89
C LEU A 57 12.73 -4.06 7.02
N THR A 58 12.69 -5.35 6.69
CA THR A 58 13.08 -6.43 7.59
C THR A 58 14.61 -6.51 7.75
N TYR A 59 15.06 -7.30 8.73
CA TYR A 59 16.48 -7.41 9.11
C TYR A 59 17.38 -7.92 7.97
N ASP A 60 16.87 -8.82 7.12
CA ASP A 60 17.58 -9.35 5.95
C ASP A 60 17.85 -8.27 4.89
N LEU A 61 17.07 -7.18 4.90
CA LEU A 61 17.25 -6.01 4.05
C LEU A 61 17.86 -4.82 4.81
N GLY A 62 18.48 -5.05 5.98
CA GLY A 62 19.17 -4.03 6.77
C GLY A 62 18.27 -3.14 7.63
N GLY A 63 16.96 -3.45 7.73
CA GLY A 63 16.03 -2.74 8.58
C GLY A 63 15.75 -3.44 9.91
N LYS A 64 14.69 -3.00 10.60
CA LYS A 64 14.25 -3.55 11.91
C LYS A 64 12.75 -3.80 11.97
N ALA A 65 12.04 -3.58 10.86
CA ALA A 65 10.60 -3.74 10.80
C ALA A 65 10.21 -5.21 10.88
N LYS A 66 9.00 -5.45 11.38
CA LYS A 66 8.31 -6.74 11.34
C LYS A 66 7.82 -7.05 9.93
N GLY A 67 7.56 -8.33 9.67
CA GLY A 67 6.97 -8.77 8.40
C GLY A 67 5.62 -8.10 8.14
N SER A 68 4.76 -8.03 9.16
CA SER A 68 3.47 -7.34 9.10
C SER A 68 3.59 -5.86 8.75
N GLU A 69 4.56 -5.14 9.31
CA GLU A 69 4.79 -3.72 9.04
C GLU A 69 5.20 -3.48 7.58
N VAL A 70 6.07 -4.34 7.03
CA VAL A 70 6.41 -4.30 5.59
C VAL A 70 5.18 -4.59 4.74
N GLY A 71 4.37 -5.59 5.11
CA GLY A 71 3.14 -5.93 4.41
C GLY A 71 2.14 -4.76 4.37
N SER A 72 1.91 -4.10 5.51
CA SER A 72 1.08 -2.89 5.59
C SER A 72 1.64 -1.75 4.74
N ALA A 73 2.95 -1.51 4.80
CA ALA A 73 3.60 -0.45 4.03
C ALA A 73 3.46 -0.64 2.51
N VAL A 74 3.47 -1.88 2.03
CA VAL A 74 3.17 -2.21 0.63
C VAL A 74 1.69 -1.98 0.33
N ALA A 75 0.78 -2.51 1.15
CA ALA A 75 -0.67 -2.37 0.94
C ALA A 75 -1.12 -0.91 0.86
N ASP A 76 -0.58 -0.04 1.72
CA ASP A 76 -0.89 1.40 1.73
C ASP A 76 -0.47 2.11 0.43
N ARG A 77 0.52 1.58 -0.29
CA ARG A 77 1.02 2.13 -1.56
C ARG A 77 0.32 1.54 -2.79
N VAL A 78 -0.32 0.38 -2.67
CA VAL A 78 -1.15 -0.23 -3.73
C VAL A 78 -2.49 0.49 -3.86
N ALA A 79 -3.04 0.98 -2.76
CA ALA A 79 -4.33 1.67 -2.78
C ALA A 79 -4.24 2.94 -3.65
N PRO A 80 -5.24 3.19 -4.54
CA PRO A 80 -5.31 4.43 -5.29
C PRO A 80 -5.25 5.56 -4.27
N GLY A 81 -4.24 6.42 -4.41
CA GLY A 81 -3.83 7.36 -3.37
C GLY A 81 -5.05 7.90 -2.66
N ARG A 82 -5.12 7.68 -1.34
CA ARG A 82 -6.01 8.47 -0.49
C ARG A 82 -5.54 9.91 -0.65
N ARG A 83 -6.08 10.58 -1.67
CA ARG A 83 -6.04 12.02 -1.85
C ARG A 83 -6.48 12.56 -0.50
N GLY A 84 -5.63 13.37 0.11
CA GLY A 84 -5.89 13.92 1.43
C GLY A 84 -7.29 14.51 1.49
N GLU A 85 -8.20 13.83 2.17
CA GLU A 85 -9.51 14.36 2.52
C GLU A 85 -9.56 14.50 4.04
N ARG A 86 -8.71 15.42 4.53
CA ARG A 86 -8.94 16.09 5.82
C ARG A 86 -8.63 17.59 5.77
N ALA A 87 -8.85 18.21 4.62
CA ALA A 87 -8.91 19.65 4.51
C ALA A 87 -10.13 20.03 3.68
N THR A 88 -10.94 20.96 4.21
CA THR A 88 -12.05 21.68 3.56
C THR A 88 -13.45 21.04 3.59
N ARG A 89 -14.05 20.98 4.79
CA ARG A 89 -15.44 21.46 4.97
C ARG A 89 -15.32 22.67 5.91
N GLY A 90 -15.52 23.93 5.54
CA GLY A 90 -16.31 24.50 4.44
C GLY A 90 -17.64 25.03 4.98
N ARG A 91 -17.62 26.19 5.69
CA ARG A 91 -18.53 27.32 5.42
C ARG A 91 -18.19 28.54 6.28
N SER A 92 -17.61 29.54 5.64
CA SER A 92 -17.84 30.94 6.00
C SER A 92 -19.18 31.38 5.39
N SER A 93 -19.81 32.37 6.02
CA SER A 93 -20.91 33.22 5.52
C SER A 93 -22.34 32.68 5.60
N SER A 94 -23.04 33.04 6.68
CA SER A 94 -24.40 33.54 6.61
C SER A 94 -24.44 34.97 7.15
N ARG A 95 -24.18 35.94 6.26
CA ARG A 95 -24.76 37.28 6.45
C ARG A 95 -26.27 37.11 6.25
N ARG A 96 -27.05 37.31 7.31
CA ARG A 96 -28.44 37.74 7.18
C ARG A 96 -28.73 38.76 8.27
N SER A 97 -28.92 40.00 7.83
CA SER A 97 -29.48 41.09 8.60
C SER A 97 -30.90 40.74 9.07
N HIS A 98 -31.23 41.00 10.33
CA HIS A 98 -32.57 41.47 10.70
C HIS A 98 -32.55 42.25 12.03
N ARG A 99 -32.91 43.53 11.90
CA ARG A 99 -33.64 44.45 12.79
C ARG A 99 -33.96 44.02 14.24
N GLY A 100 -33.79 44.98 15.17
CA GLY A 100 -34.72 45.21 16.27
C GLY A 100 -34.07 45.46 17.62
N GLY A 101 -34.19 46.69 18.15
CA GLY A 101 -33.80 47.08 19.51
C GLY A 101 -33.13 48.44 19.56
#